data_AF-A0A442R7I8-F1
#
_entry.id   AF-A0A442R7I8-F1
#
_cell.length_a   1.000
_cell.length_b   1.000
_cell.length_c   1.000
_cell.angle_alpha   90.00
_cell.angle_beta   90.00
_cell.angle_gamma   90.00
#
_symmetry.space_group_name_H-M   'P 1'
#
loop_
_entity.id
_entity.type
_entity.pdbx_description
1 polymer ?
#
loop_
_entity_poly.entity_id
_entity_poly.type
_entity_poly.pdbx_seq_one_letter_code
_entity_poly.pdbx_strand_id
1 'polypeptide(L)'
;MIDDGVHFPRPSDGKKMVSFDWVPIRYRNVISILKNPFYAGAYVYGKSEKRTEIVDGRVRKSYGHYKPASEWAVVLNDHHEGYIGWSEYERNQELLAANAYGKAGGVKSGRGRALLPGLISCGRCGRRLVVMYAGRGQGYPVYR
;
A
#
# COMPACT_ATOMS: atom_id res chain seq x y z
N MET A 1 -15.81 7.88 -2.57
CA MET A 1 -15.43 6.62 -3.27
C MET A 1 -16.60 5.66 -3.40
N ILE A 2 -17.29 5.25 -2.32
CA ILE A 2 -18.57 4.51 -2.48
C ILE A 2 -19.62 5.44 -3.10
N ASP A 3 -19.65 6.70 -2.65
CA ASP A 3 -20.60 7.71 -3.12
C ASP A 3 -20.35 8.18 -4.57
N ASP A 4 -19.17 7.90 -5.13
CA ASP A 4 -18.80 8.28 -6.50
C ASP A 4 -19.26 7.23 -7.54
N GLY A 5 -19.92 6.15 -7.09
CA GLY A 5 -20.43 5.09 -7.98
C GLY A 5 -19.33 4.25 -8.66
N VAL A 6 -18.09 4.28 -8.17
CA VAL A 6 -16.98 3.53 -8.77
C VAL A 6 -17.03 2.06 -8.36
N HIS A 7 -17.11 1.18 -9.35
CA HIS A 7 -17.18 -0.27 -9.16
C HIS A 7 -15.89 -0.96 -9.63
N PHE A 8 -15.62 -2.15 -9.08
CA PHE A 8 -14.48 -2.98 -9.47
C PHE A 8 -14.94 -4.43 -9.69
N PRO A 9 -14.52 -5.09 -10.78
CA PRO A 9 -14.95 -6.45 -11.07
C PRO A 9 -14.33 -7.41 -10.05
N ARG A 10 -15.14 -8.28 -9.47
CA ARG A 10 -14.70 -9.29 -8.51
C ARG A 10 -15.18 -10.67 -8.96
N PRO A 11 -14.34 -11.72 -8.89
CA PRO A 11 -14.78 -13.08 -9.12
C PRO A 11 -16.03 -13.40 -8.31
N SER A 12 -17.12 -13.85 -8.96
CA SER A 12 -18.36 -14.20 -8.25
C SER A 12 -18.13 -15.39 -7.30
N ASP A 13 -17.25 -16.32 -7.68
CA ASP A 13 -16.80 -17.46 -6.86
C ASP A 13 -15.67 -17.12 -5.87
N GLY A 14 -15.21 -15.86 -5.88
CA GLY A 14 -14.08 -15.38 -5.07
C GLY A 14 -12.69 -15.87 -5.50
N LYS A 15 -12.57 -16.63 -6.59
CA LYS A 15 -11.32 -17.27 -7.02
C LYS A 15 -10.95 -16.99 -8.48
N LYS A 16 -11.86 -17.16 -9.43
CA LYS A 16 -11.59 -17.09 -10.87
C LYS A 16 -12.39 -16.00 -11.55
N MET A 17 -11.74 -15.25 -12.44
CA MET A 17 -12.39 -14.20 -13.24
C MET A 17 -13.23 -14.75 -14.43
N VAL A 18 -13.75 -15.97 -14.33
CA VAL A 18 -14.60 -16.57 -15.39
C VAL A 18 -16.00 -15.95 -15.38
N SER A 19 -16.54 -15.69 -14.18
CA SER A 19 -17.71 -14.84 -13.96
C SER A 19 -17.38 -13.82 -12.87
N PHE A 20 -17.91 -12.61 -13.00
CA PHE A 20 -17.60 -11.54 -12.05
C PHE A 20 -18.80 -10.63 -11.79
N ASP A 21 -18.82 -10.09 -10.57
CA ASP A 21 -19.79 -9.09 -10.13
C ASP A 21 -19.11 -7.72 -10.03
N TRP A 22 -19.84 -6.68 -10.41
CA TRP A 22 -19.42 -5.30 -10.19
C TRP A 22 -19.80 -4.88 -8.78
N VAL A 23 -18.79 -4.68 -7.93
CA VAL A 23 -18.99 -4.30 -6.52
C VAL A 23 -18.34 -2.97 -6.23
N PRO A 24 -18.83 -2.20 -5.22
CA PRO A 24 -18.20 -0.94 -4.83
C PRO A 24 -16.70 -1.10 -4.57
N ILE A 25 -15.92 -0.18 -5.12
CA ILE A 25 -14.46 -0.26 -5.03
C ILE A 25 -13.98 -0.17 -3.58
N ARG A 26 -12.99 -0.99 -3.25
CA ARG A 26 -12.34 -0.99 -1.93
C ARG A 26 -10.91 -0.46 -2.05
N TYR A 27 -10.39 0.12 -0.97
CA TYR A 27 -9.02 0.62 -0.89
C TYR A 27 -7.97 -0.38 -1.42
N ARG A 28 -8.10 -1.67 -1.07
CA ARG A 28 -7.18 -2.72 -1.53
C ARG A 28 -7.11 -2.84 -3.06
N ASN A 29 -8.23 -2.60 -3.76
CA ASN A 29 -8.31 -2.70 -5.21
C ASN A 29 -7.57 -1.51 -5.85
N VAL A 30 -7.81 -0.30 -5.32
CA VAL A 30 -7.12 0.91 -5.76
C VAL A 30 -5.61 0.76 -5.58
N ILE A 31 -5.17 0.35 -4.40
CA ILE A 31 -3.73 0.16 -4.13
C ILE A 31 -3.12 -0.95 -4.99
N SER A 32 -3.84 -2.04 -5.29
CA SER A 32 -3.31 -3.07 -6.19
C SER A 32 -3.09 -2.57 -7.62
N ILE A 33 -3.96 -1.69 -8.12
CA ILE A 33 -3.81 -1.08 -9.45
C ILE A 33 -2.62 -0.11 -9.42
N LEU A 34 -2.61 0.82 -8.48
CA LEU A 34 -1.59 1.87 -8.41
C LEU A 34 -0.17 1.31 -8.20
N LYS A 35 -0.03 0.14 -7.55
CA LYS A 35 1.28 -0.51 -7.35
C LYS A 35 1.70 -1.41 -8.52
N ASN A 36 0.84 -1.66 -9.50
CA ASN A 36 1.14 -2.58 -10.59
C ASN A 36 1.76 -1.83 -11.79
N PRO A 37 3.06 -2.06 -12.09
CA PRO A 37 3.75 -1.40 -13.21
C PRO A 37 3.18 -1.77 -14.58
N PHE A 38 2.36 -2.82 -14.68
CA PHE A 38 1.65 -3.17 -15.91
C PHE A 38 0.81 -2.00 -16.43
N TYR A 39 0.13 -1.26 -15.55
CA TYR A 39 -0.65 -0.07 -15.96
C TYR A 39 0.21 1.09 -16.47
N ALA A 40 1.53 1.00 -16.31
CA ALA A 40 2.51 1.93 -16.83
C ALA A 40 3.23 1.40 -18.09
N GLY A 41 2.68 0.37 -18.74
CA GLY A 41 3.24 -0.21 -19.96
C GLY A 41 4.42 -1.17 -19.72
N ALA A 42 4.77 -1.44 -18.46
CA ALA A 42 5.96 -2.22 -18.13
C ALA A 42 5.66 -3.68 -17.81
N TYR A 43 6.47 -4.58 -18.37
CA TYR A 43 6.51 -5.98 -17.96
C TYR A 43 7.59 -6.18 -16.89
N VAL A 44 7.22 -6.81 -15.77
CA VAL A 44 8.12 -7.03 -14.63
C VAL A 44 8.08 -8.47 -14.17
N TYR A 45 9.25 -9.07 -13.96
CA TYR A 45 9.42 -10.40 -13.39
C TYR A 45 10.36 -10.40 -12.19
N GLY A 46 10.20 -11.39 -11.30
CA GLY A 46 11.06 -11.52 -10.11
C GLY A 46 10.71 -10.59 -8.96
N LYS A 47 9.45 -10.14 -8.85
CA LYS A 47 8.97 -9.21 -7.80
C LYS A 47 9.03 -9.76 -6.37
N SER A 48 9.19 -11.07 -6.21
CA SER A 48 9.25 -11.74 -4.91
C SER A 48 10.27 -12.86 -4.89
N GLU A 49 10.79 -13.16 -3.71
CA GLU A 49 11.66 -14.30 -3.46
C GLU A 49 11.05 -15.32 -2.50
N LYS A 50 11.57 -16.54 -2.57
CA LYS A 50 11.30 -17.60 -1.59
C LYS A 50 12.47 -17.63 -0.62
N ARG A 51 12.19 -17.56 0.66
CA ARG A 51 13.23 -17.69 1.71
C ARG A 51 13.15 -19.07 2.32
N THR A 52 14.31 -19.70 2.45
CA THR A 52 14.44 -21.01 3.08
C THR A 52 15.41 -20.86 4.24
N GLU A 53 14.96 -21.20 5.44
CA GLU A 53 15.74 -21.10 6.67
C GLU A 53 15.64 -22.41 7.44
N ILE A 54 16.69 -22.80 8.16
CA ILE A 54 16.66 -23.94 9.06
C ILE A 54 16.30 -23.40 10.45
N VAL A 55 15.12 -23.78 10.94
CA VAL A 55 14.65 -23.43 12.29
C VAL A 55 14.48 -24.73 13.05
N ASP A 56 15.14 -24.86 14.21
CA ASP A 56 15.13 -26.07 15.05
C ASP A 56 15.48 -27.36 14.29
N GLY A 57 16.49 -27.28 13.41
CA GLY A 57 16.92 -28.42 12.60
C GLY A 57 15.98 -28.79 11.45
N ARG A 58 14.90 -28.02 11.21
CA ARG A 58 13.95 -28.26 10.12
C ARG A 58 13.98 -27.15 9.08
N VAL A 59 13.94 -27.53 7.81
CA VAL A 59 13.84 -26.59 6.70
C VAL A 59 12.45 -25.96 6.67
N ARG A 60 12.37 -24.64 6.83
CA ARG A 60 11.15 -23.85 6.74
C ARG A 60 11.22 -22.92 5.54
N LYS A 61 10.26 -23.08 4.62
CA LYS A 61 10.08 -22.19 3.47
C LYS A 61 9.04 -21.13 3.77
N SER A 62 9.33 -19.90 3.41
CA SER A 62 8.40 -18.77 3.51
C SER A 62 8.27 -18.06 2.16
N TYR A 63 7.06 -17.56 1.91
CA TYR A 63 6.63 -16.94 0.65
C TYR A 63 6.14 -15.52 0.92
N GLY A 64 5.94 -14.72 -0.14
CA GLY A 64 5.40 -13.37 -0.04
C GLY A 64 6.44 -12.31 0.31
N HIS A 65 7.74 -12.61 0.17
CA HIS A 65 8.82 -11.66 0.36
C HIS A 65 9.01 -10.85 -0.91
N TYR A 66 8.38 -9.67 -0.97
CA TYR A 66 8.54 -8.75 -2.10
C TYR A 66 9.91 -8.08 -2.10
N LYS A 67 10.52 -7.99 -3.27
CA LYS A 67 11.80 -7.31 -3.49
C LYS A 67 11.59 -5.82 -3.80
N PRO A 68 12.53 -4.94 -3.41
CA PRO A 68 12.54 -3.58 -3.92
C PRO A 68 12.68 -3.59 -5.45
N ALA A 69 12.21 -2.53 -6.11
CA ALA A 69 12.19 -2.45 -7.57
C ALA A 69 13.59 -2.59 -8.21
N SER A 70 14.63 -2.11 -7.52
CA SER A 70 16.03 -2.24 -7.91
C SER A 70 16.55 -3.68 -7.96
N GLU A 71 15.84 -4.64 -7.35
CA GLU A 71 16.22 -6.05 -7.31
C GLU A 71 15.27 -6.94 -8.12
N TRP A 72 14.35 -6.35 -8.89
CA TRP A 72 13.54 -7.10 -9.83
C TRP A 72 14.43 -7.67 -10.93
N ALA A 73 14.19 -8.94 -11.28
CA ALA A 73 15.05 -9.66 -12.22
C ALA A 73 14.90 -9.14 -13.66
N VAL A 74 13.70 -8.67 -14.03
CA VAL A 74 13.40 -8.13 -15.35
C VAL A 74 12.47 -6.93 -15.19
N VAL A 75 12.81 -5.83 -15.86
CA VAL A 75 11.98 -4.65 -16.04
C VAL A 75 12.09 -4.24 -17.50
N LEU A 76 11.02 -4.48 -18.27
CA LEU A 76 10.91 -4.05 -19.66
C LEU A 76 9.89 -2.91 -19.72
N ASN A 77 10.39 -1.69 -19.82
CA ASN A 77 9.56 -0.51 -20.07
C ASN A 77 9.07 -0.52 -21.52
N ASP A 78 7.96 0.18 -21.77
CA ASP A 78 7.35 0.31 -23.11
C ASP A 78 7.03 -1.05 -23.77
N HIS A 79 6.77 -2.09 -22.97
CA HIS A 79 6.38 -3.41 -23.45
C HIS A 79 5.00 -3.40 -24.13
N HIS A 80 4.11 -2.52 -23.67
CA HIS A 80 2.78 -2.29 -24.23
C HIS A 80 2.31 -0.88 -23.90
N GLU A 81 1.22 -0.44 -24.51
CA GLU A 81 0.60 0.84 -24.17
C GLU A 81 0.11 0.84 -22.72
N GLY A 82 0.70 1.71 -21.90
CA GLY A 82 0.28 1.95 -20.54
C GLY A 82 -0.90 2.92 -20.47
N TYR A 83 -1.68 2.84 -19.40
CA TYR A 83 -2.68 3.87 -19.08
C TYR A 83 -2.03 5.16 -18.57
N ILE A 84 -0.84 5.05 -17.99
CA ILE A 84 0.01 6.16 -17.55
C ILE A 84 1.44 5.94 -18.04
N GLY A 85 2.25 7.00 -18.09
CA GLY A 85 3.67 6.88 -18.40
C GLY A 85 4.49 6.32 -17.23
N TRP A 86 5.70 5.79 -17.52
CA TRP A 86 6.60 5.25 -16.50
C TRP A 86 6.98 6.27 -15.42
N SER A 87 7.32 7.50 -15.81
CA SER A 87 7.66 8.57 -14.88
C SER A 87 6.50 8.97 -13.95
N GLU A 88 5.26 8.87 -14.45
CA GLU A 88 4.07 9.08 -13.63
C GLU A 88 3.86 7.94 -12.63
N TYR A 89 4.10 6.70 -13.05
CA TYR A 89 4.07 5.56 -12.14
C TYR A 89 5.10 5.69 -11.02
N GLU A 90 6.35 6.08 -11.33
CA GLU A 90 7.42 6.29 -10.34
C GLU A 90 7.05 7.36 -9.33
N ARG A 91 6.63 8.53 -9.81
CA ARG A 91 6.11 9.63 -8.97
C ARG A 91 4.96 9.15 -8.07
N ASN A 92 4.03 8.36 -8.60
CA ASN A 92 2.94 7.80 -7.81
C ASN A 92 3.46 6.82 -6.73
N GLN A 93 4.49 6.01 -7.01
CA GLN A 93 5.10 5.14 -6.01
C GLN A 93 5.78 5.95 -4.88
N GLU A 94 6.47 7.04 -5.22
CA GLU A 94 7.07 7.94 -4.23
C GLU A 94 6.01 8.56 -3.32
N LEU A 95 4.91 9.07 -3.90
CA LEU A 95 3.78 9.61 -3.14
C LEU A 95 3.13 8.55 -2.25
N LEU A 96 2.93 7.34 -2.75
CA LEU A 96 2.41 6.22 -1.95
C LEU A 96 3.35 5.84 -0.81
N ALA A 97 4.66 5.85 -1.04
CA ALA A 97 5.67 5.57 -0.01
C ALA A 97 5.71 6.66 1.07
N ALA A 98 5.64 7.93 0.66
CA ALA A 98 5.59 9.07 1.58
C ALA A 98 4.32 9.06 2.44
N ASN A 99 3.18 8.66 1.87
CA ASN A 99 1.89 8.59 2.54
C ASN A 99 1.67 7.29 3.33
N ALA A 100 2.61 6.34 3.31
CA ALA A 100 2.45 5.05 3.99
C ALA A 100 2.39 5.20 5.52
N TYR A 101 1.28 4.74 6.11
CA TYR A 101 1.06 4.80 7.57
C TYR A 101 2.13 4.00 8.33
N GLY A 102 2.68 4.59 9.40
CA GLY A 102 3.62 3.93 10.30
C GLY A 102 5.10 4.08 9.97
N LYS A 103 5.48 4.76 8.88
CA LYS A 103 6.89 5.06 8.58
C LYS A 103 7.37 6.32 9.33
N ALA A 104 8.62 6.28 9.80
CA ALA A 104 9.29 7.43 10.40
C ALA A 104 9.60 8.49 9.32
N GLY A 105 9.27 9.76 9.58
CA GLY A 105 9.68 10.89 8.71
C GLY A 105 8.66 11.36 7.66
N GLY A 106 7.56 10.65 7.43
CA GLY A 106 6.53 11.07 6.46
C GLY A 106 5.56 12.13 7.03
N VAL A 107 5.14 13.08 6.17
CA VAL A 107 4.00 13.97 6.43
C VAL A 107 2.76 13.09 6.44
N LYS A 108 2.25 12.79 7.63
CA LYS A 108 1.15 11.84 7.76
C LYS A 108 -0.13 12.54 7.30
N SER A 109 -0.81 11.97 6.31
CA SER A 109 -2.22 12.26 6.09
C SER A 109 -2.97 11.83 7.36
N GLY A 110 -3.27 12.81 8.21
CA GLY A 110 -3.97 12.60 9.47
C GLY A 110 -5.29 11.90 9.25
N ARG A 111 -5.54 10.82 9.98
CA ARG A 111 -6.89 10.23 10.05
C ARG A 111 -7.67 10.90 11.18
N GLY A 112 -8.82 11.47 10.84
CA GLY A 112 -9.76 12.09 11.78
C GLY A 112 -9.47 13.57 12.09
N ARG A 113 -10.02 14.07 13.19
CA ARG A 113 -10.08 15.51 13.52
C ARG A 113 -8.82 16.09 14.19
N ALA A 114 -7.80 15.28 14.45
CA ALA A 114 -6.55 15.78 15.02
C ALA A 114 -5.74 16.58 13.98
N LEU A 115 -5.23 17.74 14.37
CA LEU A 115 -4.49 18.65 13.48
C LEU A 115 -3.03 18.27 13.27
N LEU A 116 -2.38 17.65 14.27
CA LEU A 116 -0.95 17.34 14.27
C LEU A 116 -0.61 15.84 14.36
N PRO A 117 -1.42 14.90 13.81
CA PRO A 117 -1.18 13.46 13.98
C PRO A 117 0.19 13.06 13.44
N GLY A 118 1.07 12.66 14.36
CA GLY A 118 2.43 12.22 14.05
C GLY A 118 3.40 13.29 13.55
N LEU A 119 3.05 14.58 13.71
CA LEU A 119 3.94 15.72 13.51
C LEU A 119 4.67 16.10 14.80
N ILE A 120 3.99 15.99 15.96
CA ILE A 120 4.56 16.36 17.25
C ILE A 120 5.27 15.19 17.97
N SER A 121 6.27 15.54 18.76
CA SER A 121 7.08 14.62 19.57
C SER A 121 7.18 15.10 21.02
N CYS A 122 7.40 14.16 21.95
CA CYS A 122 7.64 14.47 23.35
C CYS A 122 8.97 15.22 23.53
N GLY A 123 8.93 16.42 24.10
CA GLY A 123 10.14 17.22 24.38
C GLY A 123 11.12 16.59 25.37
N ARG A 124 10.72 15.56 26.11
CA ARG A 124 11.57 14.87 27.09
C ARG A 124 12.29 13.63 26.52
N CYS A 125 11.59 12.81 25.73
CA CYS A 125 12.13 11.53 25.25
C CYS A 125 12.26 11.44 23.72
N GLY A 126 11.84 12.47 22.98
CA GLY A 126 11.91 12.53 21.52
C GLY A 126 10.94 11.58 20.78
N ARG A 127 10.19 10.74 21.49
CA ARG A 127 9.20 9.83 20.87
C ARG A 127 8.05 10.64 20.26
N ARG A 128 7.62 10.26 19.05
CA ARG A 128 6.44 10.85 18.40
C ARG A 128 5.18 10.52 19.19
N LEU A 129 4.31 11.51 19.34
CA LEU A 129 3.00 11.30 19.98
C LEU A 129 2.01 10.68 19.00
N VAL A 130 1.23 9.72 19.49
CA VAL A 130 0.13 9.06 18.78
C VAL A 130 -1.18 9.75 19.15
N VAL A 131 -2.07 9.87 18.16
CA VAL A 131 -3.42 10.39 18.40
C VAL A 131 -4.32 9.25 18.87
N MET A 132 -4.90 9.42 20.06
CA MET A 132 -6.01 8.61 20.55
C MET A 132 -7.27 9.48 20.60
N TYR A 133 -8.44 8.90 20.35
CA TYR A 133 -9.72 9.59 20.51
C TYR A 133 -10.36 9.14 21.82
N ALA A 134 -10.51 10.05 22.78
CA ALA A 134 -11.09 9.78 24.09
C ALA A 134 -12.53 10.32 24.20
N GLY A 135 -13.34 9.73 25.09
CA GLY A 135 -14.74 10.13 25.32
C GLY A 135 -15.77 9.27 24.58
N ARG A 136 -17.06 9.62 24.73
CA ARG A 136 -18.18 8.94 24.04
C ARG A 136 -18.46 9.60 22.68
N GLY A 137 -19.04 8.83 21.75
CA GLY A 137 -19.37 9.33 20.41
C GLY A 137 -18.12 9.49 19.52
N GLN A 138 -18.00 10.60 18.79
CA GLN A 138 -16.84 10.86 17.92
C GLN A 138 -15.52 11.10 18.68
N GLY A 139 -15.58 11.31 20.00
CA GLY A 139 -14.43 11.56 20.87
C GLY A 139 -13.69 12.87 20.57
N TYR A 140 -12.71 13.21 21.43
CA TYR A 140 -11.78 14.31 21.22
C TYR A 140 -10.34 13.78 21.08
N PRO A 141 -9.50 14.41 20.22
CA PRO A 141 -8.14 13.94 19.98
C PRO A 141 -7.24 14.25 21.18
N VAL A 142 -6.51 13.24 21.65
CA VAL A 142 -5.48 13.33 22.69
C VAL A 142 -4.17 12.82 22.12
N TYR A 143 -3.09 13.57 22.32
CA TYR A 143 -1.75 13.16 21.92
C TYR A 143 -1.06 12.47 23.10
N ARG A 144 -0.58 11.24 22.88
CA ARG A 144 0.13 10.43 23.89
C ARG A 144 1.45 9.91 23.38
#